data_AF-A0A2V9XDR9-F1
#
_entry.id   AF-A0A2V9XDR9-F1
#
_cell.length_a   1.000
_cell.length_b   1.000
_cell.length_c   1.000
_cell.angle_alpha   90.00
_cell.angle_beta   90.00
_cell.angle_gamma   90.00
#
_symmetry.space_group_name_H-M   'P 1'
#
loop_
_entity.id
_entity.type
_entity.pdbx_description
1 polymer ?
#
loop_
_entity_poly.entity_id
_entity_poly.type
_entity_poly.pdbx_seq_one_letter_code
_entity_poly.pdbx_strand_id
1 'polypeptide(L)'
;MRRELHVRFCEGGGVRFPSATRLVICCRARADEALVAMRSMMSRLKLTVNESKTRVCRLPEEKFDFLGYTFGRCYSPKTGRAYWDTIPSQKRVQRLCKSISE
;
A
#
# COMPACT_ATOMS: atom_id res chain seq x y z
N MET A 1 -2.66 18.93 -7.61
CA MET A 1 -1.37 18.21 -7.47
C MET A 1 -1.55 16.78 -7.94
N ARG A 2 -0.93 16.38 -9.05
CA ARG A 2 -0.90 14.99 -9.55
C ARG A 2 0.44 14.37 -9.16
N ARG A 3 0.54 13.76 -7.99
CA ARG A 3 1.81 13.26 -7.47
C ARG A 3 1.53 12.08 -6.56
N GLU A 4 2.04 10.93 -6.97
CA GLU A 4 2.68 9.90 -6.15
C GLU A 4 2.51 8.55 -6.85
N LEU A 5 3.64 7.98 -7.28
CA LEU A 5 3.72 6.58 -7.68
C LEU A 5 4.13 5.80 -6.44
N HIS A 6 3.31 4.82 -6.06
CA HIS A 6 3.43 4.07 -4.83
C HIS A 6 3.74 2.62 -5.13
N VAL A 7 4.80 2.08 -4.52
CA VAL A 7 5.13 0.65 -4.63
C VAL A 7 4.53 -0.10 -3.45
N ARG A 8 3.51 -0.92 -3.70
CA ARG A 8 2.92 -1.80 -2.67
C ARG A 8 3.75 -3.07 -2.58
N PHE A 9 4.27 -3.39 -1.40
CA PHE A 9 4.95 -4.65 -1.09
C PHE A 9 4.06 -5.50 -0.18
N CYS A 10 3.67 -6.70 -0.63
CA CYS A 10 3.04 -7.70 0.25
C CYS A 10 4.02 -8.85 0.48
N GLU A 11 4.32 -9.20 1.73
CA GLU A 11 4.87 -10.51 2.07
C GLU A 11 3.80 -11.35 2.76
N GLY A 12 3.70 -12.61 2.34
CA GLY A 12 2.78 -13.59 2.95
C GLY A 12 3.58 -14.42 3.93
N GLY A 13 3.09 -14.51 5.17
CA GLY A 13 3.81 -15.13 6.28
C GLY A 13 4.01 -16.62 6.07
N GLY A 14 5.26 -17.02 5.95
CA GLY A 14 5.74 -18.40 6.05
C GLY A 14 7.04 -18.51 6.85
N VAL A 15 7.33 -17.53 7.72
CA VAL A 15 8.56 -17.53 8.54
C VAL A 15 8.29 -17.10 9.98
N ARG A 16 8.97 -17.77 10.90
CA ARG A 16 8.87 -17.72 12.35
C ARG A 16 9.88 -16.68 12.89
N PHE A 17 9.71 -15.37 12.66
CA PHE A 17 10.34 -14.22 13.38
C PHE A 17 9.95 -12.87 12.71
N PRO A 18 9.98 -11.73 13.43
CA PRO A 18 8.82 -10.89 13.73
C PRO A 18 8.16 -10.22 12.51
N SER A 19 6.83 -10.12 12.56
CA SER A 19 5.97 -9.65 11.47
C SER A 19 6.01 -8.12 11.30
N ALA A 20 6.93 -7.61 10.47
CA ALA A 20 6.80 -6.27 9.87
C ALA A 20 7.71 -6.09 8.64
N THR A 21 7.23 -6.49 7.45
CA THR A 21 7.88 -6.13 6.16
C THR A 21 6.92 -5.49 5.16
N ARG A 22 5.81 -4.87 5.59
CA ARG A 22 4.98 -4.07 4.66
C ARG A 22 5.62 -2.70 4.44
N LEU A 23 6.49 -2.61 3.45
CA LEU A 23 7.11 -1.36 3.03
C LEU A 23 6.26 -0.65 1.96
N VAL A 24 6.20 0.66 2.09
CA VAL A 24 5.57 1.60 1.17
C VAL A 24 6.60 2.65 0.81
N ILE A 25 6.80 2.89 -0.47
CA ILE A 25 7.66 3.97 -0.96
C ILE A 25 6.80 4.92 -1.78
N CYS A 26 6.72 6.18 -1.35
CA CYS A 26 6.03 7.24 -2.06
C CYS A 26 7.04 8.07 -2.85
N CYS A 27 6.92 8.07 -4.17
CA CYS A 27 7.80 8.82 -5.05
C CYS A 27 7.02 9.88 -5.83
N ARG A 28 7.55 11.10 -5.89
CA ARG A 28 7.00 12.18 -6.72
C ARG A 28 7.20 11.93 -8.22
N ALA A 29 8.29 11.26 -8.59
CA ALA A 29 8.63 10.77 -9.93
C ALA A 29 9.65 9.62 -9.81
N ARG A 30 9.94 8.90 -10.89
CA ARG A 30 11.01 7.86 -10.98
C ARG A 30 10.79 6.68 -10.01
N ALA A 31 9.60 6.10 -10.01
CA ALA A 31 9.30 4.94 -9.16
C ALA A 31 10.13 3.71 -9.50
N ASP A 32 10.51 3.55 -10.77
CA ASP A 32 11.35 2.45 -11.24
C ASP A 32 12.74 2.47 -10.61
N GLU A 33 13.31 3.66 -10.42
CA GLU A 33 14.61 3.82 -9.75
C GLU A 33 14.54 3.53 -8.26
N ALA A 34 13.45 3.96 -7.61
CA ALA A 34 13.20 3.60 -6.23
C ALA A 34 13.07 2.08 -6.06
N LEU A 35 12.46 1.41 -7.03
CA LEU A 35 12.35 -0.06 -7.06
C LEU A 35 13.72 -0.72 -7.24
N VAL A 36 14.56 -0.22 -8.15
CA VAL A 36 15.94 -0.73 -8.35
C VAL A 36 16.80 -0.53 -7.09
N ALA A 37 16.76 0.65 -6.49
CA ALA A 37 17.50 0.95 -5.25
C ALA A 37 17.05 0.06 -4.10
N MET A 38 15.73 -0.15 -3.97
CA MET A 38 15.14 -1.04 -2.97
C MET A 38 15.57 -2.49 -3.17
N ARG A 39 15.58 -2.99 -4.42
CA ARG A 39 16.10 -4.34 -4.72
C ARG A 39 17.55 -4.49 -4.29
N SER A 40 18.41 -3.52 -4.61
CA SER A 40 19.82 -3.54 -4.20
C SER A 40 19.98 -3.59 -2.66
N MET A 41 19.17 -2.81 -1.94
CA MET A 41 19.18 -2.80 -0.47
C MET A 41 18.70 -4.14 0.11
N MET A 42 17.62 -4.72 -0.42
CA MET A 42 17.09 -6.01 0.05
C MET A 42 18.07 -7.16 -0.21
N SER A 43 18.76 -7.15 -1.36
CA SER A 43 19.83 -8.12 -1.65
C SER A 43 20.97 -8.05 -0.63
N ARG A 44 21.38 -6.84 -0.21
CA ARG A 44 22.39 -6.66 0.85
C ARG A 44 21.93 -7.18 2.21
N LEU A 45 20.62 -7.10 2.48
CA LEU A 45 19.98 -7.60 3.70
C LEU A 45 19.67 -9.11 3.63
N LYS A 46 20.01 -9.79 2.52
CA LYS A 46 19.69 -11.20 2.25
C LYS A 46 18.18 -11.50 2.31
N LEU A 47 17.36 -10.52 1.94
CA LEU A 47 15.91 -10.64 1.82
C LEU A 47 15.51 -10.74 0.35
N THR A 48 14.58 -11.66 0.05
CA THR A 48 14.10 -11.87 -1.32
C THR A 48 12.81 -11.10 -1.53
N VAL A 49 12.83 -10.15 -2.45
CA VAL A 49 11.62 -9.42 -2.86
C VAL A 49 10.67 -10.36 -3.60
N ASN A 50 9.40 -10.34 -3.22
CA ASN A 50 8.37 -11.06 -3.96
C ASN A 50 7.80 -10.17 -5.08
N GLU A 51 8.24 -10.41 -6.31
CA GLU A 51 7.84 -9.62 -7.49
C GLU A 51 6.34 -9.71 -7.79
N SER A 52 5.71 -10.87 -7.58
CA SER A 52 4.25 -11.02 -7.79
C SER A 52 3.41 -10.18 -6.84
N LYS A 53 4.00 -9.74 -5.73
CA LYS A 53 3.36 -8.94 -4.68
C LYS A 53 3.81 -7.48 -4.67
N THR A 54 4.69 -7.11 -5.61
CA THR A 54 5.27 -5.77 -5.74
C THR A 54 4.62 -5.07 -6.93
N ARG A 55 3.97 -3.92 -6.71
CA ARG A 55 3.29 -3.17 -7.77
C ARG A 55 3.50 -1.68 -7.63
N VAL A 56 3.90 -1.03 -8.73
CA VAL A 56 3.87 0.43 -8.88
C VAL A 56 2.43 0.85 -9.17
N CYS A 57 1.86 1.74 -8.35
CA CYS A 57 0.51 2.27 -8.49
C CYS A 57 0.58 3.79 -8.70
N ARG A 58 -0.15 4.35 -9.65
CA ARG A 58 -0.19 5.80 -9.88
C ARG A 58 -1.37 6.43 -9.16
N LEU A 59 -1.09 7.27 -8.18
CA LEU A 59 -2.12 8.07 -7.52
C LEU A 59 -2.28 9.42 -8.23
N PRO A 60 -3.53 9.92 -8.39
CA PRO A 60 -4.78 9.48 -7.75
C PRO A 60 -5.64 8.49 -8.56
N GLU A 61 -5.15 7.99 -9.70
CA GLU A 61 -5.92 7.11 -10.61
C GLU A 61 -6.17 5.74 -10.01
N GLU A 62 -5.19 5.20 -9.29
CA GLU A 62 -5.26 3.92 -8.62
C GLU A 62 -5.40 4.06 -7.10
N LYS A 63 -5.94 3.01 -6.47
CA LYS A 63 -6.06 2.88 -5.02
C LYS A 63 -5.19 1.72 -4.53
N PHE A 64 -4.67 1.82 -3.32
CA PHE A 64 -3.96 0.71 -2.68
C PHE A 64 -4.36 0.57 -1.22
N ASP A 65 -4.31 -0.66 -0.70
CA ASP A 65 -4.56 -0.91 0.73
C ASP A 65 -3.25 -1.07 1.50
N PHE A 66 -3.12 -0.34 2.59
CA PHE A 66 -2.00 -0.43 3.52
C PHE A 66 -2.51 -0.40 4.96
N LEU A 67 -2.05 -1.35 5.79
CA LEU A 67 -2.43 -1.50 7.21
C LEU A 67 -3.95 -1.47 7.50
N GLY A 68 -4.77 -1.90 6.54
CA GLY A 68 -6.23 -1.94 6.71
C GLY A 68 -6.95 -0.67 6.27
N TYR A 69 -6.24 0.30 5.70
CA TYR A 69 -6.79 1.49 5.05
C TYR A 69 -6.54 1.45 3.55
N THR A 70 -7.50 1.95 2.78
CA THR A 70 -7.41 2.18 1.35
C THR A 70 -7.03 3.65 1.12
N PHE A 71 -5.90 3.87 0.47
CA PHE A 71 -5.40 5.18 0.07
C PHE A 71 -5.86 5.50 -1.35
N GLY A 72 -6.32 6.73 -1.58
CA GLY A 72 -6.63 7.21 -2.91
C GLY A 72 -7.53 8.43 -2.93
N ARG A 73 -8.09 8.71 -4.11
CA ARG A 73 -9.04 9.81 -4.30
C ARG A 73 -10.38 9.47 -3.66
N CYS A 74 -10.81 10.34 -2.75
CA CYS A 74 -12.10 10.29 -2.10
C CYS A 74 -12.97 11.45 -2.57
N TYR A 75 -14.29 11.29 -2.48
CA TYR A 75 -15.26 12.30 -2.90
C TYR A 75 -16.14 12.69 -1.73
N SER A 76 -16.27 14.00 -1.50
CA SER A 76 -17.08 14.50 -0.40
C SER A 76 -18.57 14.24 -0.70
N PRO A 77 -19.31 13.56 0.19
CA PRO A 77 -20.74 13.32 -0.04
C PRO A 77 -21.56 14.62 -0.03
N LYS A 78 -21.07 15.68 0.63
CA LYS A 78 -21.75 16.98 0.72
C LYS A 78 -21.48 17.90 -0.47
N THR A 79 -20.27 17.86 -1.01
CA THR A 79 -19.82 18.85 -2.01
C THR A 79 -19.39 18.26 -3.34
N GLY A 80 -19.31 16.93 -3.45
CA GLY A 80 -18.78 16.23 -4.63
C GLY A 80 -17.30 16.48 -4.91
N ARG A 81 -16.63 17.31 -4.09
CA ARG A 81 -15.23 17.68 -4.28
C ARG A 81 -14.35 16.47 -4.03
N ALA A 82 -13.39 16.29 -4.92
CA ALA A 82 -12.35 15.30 -4.75
C ALA A 82 -11.31 15.78 -3.75
N TYR A 83 -10.96 14.92 -2.81
CA TYR A 83 -9.93 15.19 -1.83
C TYR A 83 -9.10 13.93 -1.58
N TRP A 84 -7.92 14.12 -0.99
CA TRP A 84 -7.04 13.05 -0.59
C TRP A 84 -7.44 12.57 0.80
N ASP A 85 -7.74 11.28 0.93
CA ASP A 85 -8.05 10.69 2.23
C ASP A 85 -7.77 9.19 2.26
N THR A 86 -7.81 8.64 3.46
CA THR A 86 -7.71 7.22 3.75
C THR A 86 -9.04 6.72 4.28
N ILE A 87 -9.59 5.69 3.63
CA ILE A 87 -10.85 5.07 4.07
C ILE A 87 -10.51 3.69 4.64
N PRO A 88 -11.16 3.23 5.73
CA PRO A 88 -11.03 1.85 6.17
C PRO A 88 -11.29 0.88 5.01
N SER A 89 -10.37 -0.05 4.78
CA SER A 89 -10.54 -1.06 3.73
C SER A 89 -11.80 -1.89 4.03
N GLN A 90 -12.56 -2.23 2.98
CA GLN A 90 -13.79 -3.02 3.13
C GLN A 90 -13.56 -4.32 3.91
N LYS A 91 -12.40 -4.96 3.67
CA LYS A 91 -11.97 -6.17 4.39
C LYS A 91 -11.83 -5.93 5.90
N ARG A 92 -11.34 -4.77 6.33
CA ARG A 92 -11.20 -4.44 7.76
C ARG A 92 -12.56 -4.15 8.38
N VAL A 93 -13.42 -3.42 7.67
CA VAL A 93 -14.79 -3.13 8.12
C VAL A 93 -15.58 -4.43 8.29
N GLN A 94 -15.57 -5.32 7.31
CA GLN A 94 -16.25 -6.61 7.39
C GLN A 94 -15.76 -7.47 8.57
N ARG A 95 -14.44 -7.52 8.80
CA ARG A 95 -13.88 -8.24 9.95
C ARG A 95 -14.31 -7.64 11.28
N LEU A 96 -14.32 -6.30 11.38
CA LEU A 96 -14.76 -5.60 12.58
C LEU A 96 -16.24 -5.86 12.85
N CYS A 97 -17.10 -5.73 11.84
CA CYS A 97 -18.54 -6.02 11.96
C CYS A 97 -18.79 -7.47 12.38
N LYS A 98 -18.04 -8.43 11.82
CA LYS A 98 -18.12 -9.84 12.23
C LYS A 98 -17.75 -10.02 13.71
N SER A 99 -16.65 -9.41 14.15
CA SER A 99 -16.17 -9.50 15.53
C SER A 99 -17.09 -8.85 16.57
N ILE A 100 -17.93 -7.89 16.17
CA ILE A 100 -18.90 -7.21 17.06
C ILE A 100 -20.22 -8.00 17.12
N SER A 101 -20.52 -8.78 16.09
CA SER A 101 -21.75 -9.56 15.98
C SER A 101 -21.68 -10.93 16.67
N GLU A 102 -20.50 -11.33 17.15
CA GLU A 102 -20.27 -12.50 18.02
C GLU A 102 -20.28 -12.06 19.49
#